data_AF-A0A7S6VYL8-F1
#
_entry.id   AF-A0A7S6VYL8-F1
#
_cell.length_a   1.000
_cell.length_b   1.000
_cell.length_c   1.000
_cell.angle_alpha   90.00
_cell.angle_beta   90.00
_cell.angle_gamma   90.00
#
_symmetry.space_group_name_H-M   'P 1'
#
loop_
_entity.id
_entity.type
_entity.pdbx_description
1 polymer ?
#
loop_
_entity_poly.entity_id
_entity_poly.type
_entity_poly.pdbx_seq_one_letter_code
_entity_poly.pdbx_strand_id
1 'polypeptide(L)'
;MNKFLMASLMLISINLHASDEPRNERLEGLQKLLEEGSVSEFNDWYPVCNKDRFNGSKSCTLSKDTVLIMLKDGTFAVSVGKRHYPRSKSAIKIDNNATIYGYEGILESPKKVIEQLKQGKKVFTRYQEWPYQHNRDSEINLTGFPEKFEEMLELYRRL
;
A
#
# COMPACT_ATOMS: atom_id res chain seq x y z
N MET A 1 29.53 -72.13 -4.98
CA MET A 1 28.50 -73.15 -4.68
C MET A 1 27.22 -72.41 -4.31
N ASN A 2 26.17 -72.49 -5.13
CA ASN A 2 24.98 -73.35 -4.91
C ASN A 2 24.34 -73.16 -3.53
N LYS A 3 23.02 -73.01 -3.34
CA LYS A 3 21.81 -72.83 -4.18
C LYS A 3 20.68 -73.16 -3.19
N PHE A 4 19.63 -72.36 -3.05
CA PHE A 4 18.34 -72.87 -2.57
C PHE A 4 17.17 -72.14 -3.23
N LEU A 5 16.35 -72.93 -3.95
CA LEU A 5 14.92 -72.70 -4.21
C LEU A 5 14.16 -72.77 -2.85
N MET A 6 12.91 -72.38 -2.63
CA MET A 6 11.68 -72.17 -3.42
C MET A 6 10.75 -71.26 -2.56
N ALA A 7 9.53 -70.82 -2.90
CA ALA A 7 8.63 -71.05 -4.03
C ALA A 7 7.77 -69.78 -4.32
N SER A 8 6.56 -69.96 -4.87
CA SER A 8 5.55 -68.93 -5.13
C SER A 8 4.38 -69.02 -4.14
N LEU A 9 3.76 -67.89 -3.80
CA LEU A 9 2.34 -67.81 -3.44
C LEU A 9 1.76 -66.49 -3.97
N MET A 10 0.87 -66.58 -4.96
CA MET A 10 0.00 -65.47 -5.37
C MET A 10 -1.16 -65.33 -4.40
N LEU A 11 -1.44 -64.10 -3.93
CA LEU A 11 -2.75 -63.72 -3.42
C LEU A 11 -3.19 -62.37 -3.98
N ILE A 12 -3.99 -62.47 -5.04
CA ILE A 12 -5.21 -61.70 -5.34
C ILE A 12 -5.29 -60.26 -4.78
N SER A 13 -5.02 -59.32 -5.69
CA SER A 13 -5.75 -58.06 -5.94
C SER A 13 -6.67 -57.47 -4.86
N ILE A 14 -6.32 -56.28 -4.37
CA ILE A 14 -7.26 -55.15 -4.30
C ILE A 14 -6.53 -53.87 -4.75
N ASN A 15 -6.89 -53.32 -5.91
CA ASN A 15 -6.51 -51.95 -6.26
C ASN A 15 -7.41 -50.99 -5.47
N LEU A 16 -6.87 -50.36 -4.42
CA LEU A 16 -7.47 -49.12 -3.92
C LEU A 16 -7.12 -47.98 -4.89
N HIS A 17 -8.04 -47.69 -5.80
CA HIS A 17 -8.11 -46.42 -6.53
C HIS A 17 -9.35 -45.66 -6.05
N ALA A 18 -9.16 -44.81 -5.05
CA ALA A 18 -10.06 -43.75 -4.60
C ALA A 18 -9.29 -42.88 -3.58
N SER A 19 -9.30 -41.55 -3.55
CA SER A 19 -9.85 -40.51 -4.42
C SER A 19 -9.65 -39.17 -3.69
N ASP A 20 -8.41 -38.69 -3.54
CA ASP A 20 -8.12 -37.48 -2.73
C ASP A 20 -7.50 -36.30 -3.51
N GLU A 21 -7.33 -36.46 -4.83
CA GLU A 21 -6.51 -35.58 -5.66
C GLU A 21 -7.23 -34.47 -6.48
N PRO A 22 -8.40 -33.94 -6.07
CA PRO A 22 -8.87 -32.64 -6.58
C PRO A 22 -9.21 -31.60 -5.49
N ARG A 23 -9.10 -31.96 -4.21
CA ARG A 23 -9.36 -31.02 -3.09
C ARG A 23 -8.12 -30.25 -2.66
N ASN A 24 -6.95 -30.90 -2.69
CA ASN A 24 -5.71 -30.29 -2.22
C ASN A 24 -5.24 -29.16 -3.15
N GLU A 25 -5.15 -29.40 -4.46
CA GLU A 25 -4.75 -28.39 -5.46
C GLU A 25 -5.63 -27.13 -5.42
N ARG A 26 -6.94 -27.28 -5.15
CA ARG A 26 -7.87 -26.15 -5.07
C ARG A 26 -7.67 -25.33 -3.80
N LEU A 27 -7.27 -25.97 -2.69
CA LEU A 27 -6.92 -25.28 -1.44
C LEU A 27 -5.57 -24.58 -1.58
N GLU A 28 -4.57 -25.25 -2.16
CA GLU A 28 -3.25 -24.67 -2.47
C GLU A 28 -3.38 -23.48 -3.43
N GLY A 29 -4.22 -23.57 -4.46
CA GLY A 29 -4.51 -22.46 -5.37
C GLY A 29 -5.22 -21.27 -4.69
N LEU A 30 -6.16 -21.52 -3.78
CA LEU A 30 -6.79 -20.47 -2.98
C LEU A 30 -5.82 -19.85 -1.98
N GLN A 31 -4.96 -20.65 -1.37
CA GLN A 31 -3.96 -20.20 -0.41
C GLN A 31 -2.88 -19.37 -1.10
N LYS A 32 -2.44 -19.79 -2.30
CA LYS A 32 -1.56 -19.00 -3.17
C LYS A 32 -2.19 -17.66 -3.57
N LEU A 33 -3.48 -17.61 -3.94
CA LEU A 33 -4.18 -16.35 -4.22
C LEU A 33 -4.27 -15.43 -3.00
N LEU A 34 -4.39 -15.99 -1.79
CA LEU A 34 -4.36 -15.22 -0.54
C LEU A 34 -2.93 -14.76 -0.19
N GLU A 35 -1.91 -15.54 -0.46
CA GLU A 35 -0.50 -15.18 -0.23
C GLU A 35 0.01 -14.14 -1.25
N GLU A 36 -0.39 -14.25 -2.52
CA GLU A 36 -0.11 -13.26 -3.58
C GLU A 36 -0.89 -11.95 -3.35
N GLY A 37 -2.10 -12.03 -2.79
CA GLY A 37 -3.01 -10.89 -2.58
C GLY A 37 -3.06 -10.30 -1.16
N SER A 38 -2.20 -10.71 -0.22
CA SER A 38 -2.29 -10.23 1.17
C SER A 38 -1.20 -9.23 1.60
N VAL A 39 -1.67 -8.20 2.31
CA VAL A 39 -0.92 -7.18 3.06
C VAL A 39 -0.14 -6.13 2.24
N SER A 40 0.45 -6.44 1.08
CA SER A 40 1.23 -5.44 0.32
C SER A 40 0.36 -4.44 -0.46
N GLU A 41 -0.64 -4.91 -1.21
CA GLU A 41 -1.47 -4.05 -2.08
C GLU A 41 -2.33 -3.04 -1.31
N PHE A 42 -2.77 -3.38 -0.10
CA PHE A 42 -3.63 -2.51 0.73
C PHE A 42 -2.89 -1.31 1.37
N ASN A 43 -1.56 -1.31 1.34
CA ASN A 43 -0.73 -0.22 1.88
C ASN A 43 0.07 0.48 0.77
N ASP A 44 -0.26 0.30 -0.51
CA ASP A 44 0.39 1.02 -1.60
C ASP A 44 -0.39 2.28 -2.02
N TRP A 45 0.22 3.07 -2.90
CA TRP A 45 -0.32 4.32 -3.42
C TRP A 45 -1.66 4.11 -4.15
N TYR A 46 -2.77 4.45 -3.49
CA TYR A 46 -4.11 4.27 -4.05
C TYR A 46 -4.84 5.62 -4.25
N PRO A 47 -5.22 5.97 -5.50
CA PRO A 47 -5.99 7.18 -5.77
C PRO A 47 -7.49 6.96 -5.53
N VAL A 48 -8.10 7.82 -4.72
CA VAL A 48 -9.55 7.86 -4.47
C VAL A 48 -10.10 9.19 -4.96
N CYS A 49 -11.16 9.16 -5.75
CA CYS A 49 -11.73 10.34 -6.40
C CYS A 49 -13.24 10.42 -6.20
N ASN A 50 -13.76 11.61 -5.91
CA ASN A 50 -15.17 11.87 -5.67
C ASN A 50 -15.59 13.25 -6.17
N LYS A 51 -16.86 13.37 -6.55
CA LYS A 51 -17.54 14.64 -6.83
C LYS A 51 -18.68 14.81 -5.85
N ASP A 52 -18.70 15.91 -5.11
CA ASP A 52 -19.77 16.22 -4.19
C ASP A 52 -21.10 16.41 -4.94
N ARG A 53 -22.18 15.79 -4.44
CA ARG A 53 -23.50 15.78 -5.10
C ARG A 53 -24.31 17.05 -4.87
N PHE A 54 -23.96 17.88 -3.89
CA PHE A 54 -24.70 19.09 -3.52
C PHE A 54 -24.11 20.34 -4.16
N ASN A 55 -22.78 20.45 -4.24
CA ASN A 55 -22.08 21.63 -4.76
C ASN A 55 -21.17 21.34 -5.99
N GLY A 56 -21.02 20.07 -6.40
CA GLY A 56 -20.23 19.70 -7.58
C GLY A 56 -18.71 19.78 -7.40
N SER A 57 -18.21 20.13 -6.22
CA SER A 57 -16.78 20.16 -5.87
C SER A 57 -16.12 18.83 -6.18
N LYS A 58 -14.95 18.88 -6.82
CA LYS A 58 -14.17 17.69 -7.19
C LYS A 58 -13.02 17.54 -6.23
N SER A 59 -12.86 16.34 -5.68
CA SER A 59 -11.75 15.99 -4.80
C SER A 59 -11.16 14.64 -5.19
N CYS A 60 -9.83 14.57 -5.29
CA CYS A 60 -9.09 13.32 -5.26
C CYS A 60 -8.07 13.32 -4.13
N THR A 61 -7.79 12.15 -3.59
CA THR A 61 -6.72 11.91 -2.63
C THR A 61 -5.83 10.77 -3.10
N LEU A 62 -4.52 10.90 -2.92
CA LEU A 62 -3.54 9.84 -3.09
C LEU A 62 -2.75 9.74 -1.78
N SER A 63 -2.75 8.57 -1.14
CA SER A 63 -2.15 8.40 0.18
C SER A 63 -1.40 7.10 0.33
N LYS A 64 -0.37 7.12 1.19
CA LYS A 64 0.38 5.95 1.66
C LYS A 64 0.92 6.25 3.06
N ASP A 65 0.69 5.32 3.99
CA ASP A 65 1.06 5.42 5.40
C ASP A 65 0.70 6.77 6.07
N THR A 66 1.68 7.66 6.26
CA THR A 66 1.50 8.97 6.88
C THR A 66 1.38 10.11 5.88
N VAL A 67 1.57 9.88 4.58
CA VAL A 67 1.53 10.93 3.54
C VAL A 67 0.21 10.88 2.80
N LEU A 68 -0.47 12.03 2.70
CA LEU A 68 -1.66 12.23 1.89
C LEU A 68 -1.50 13.47 1.01
N ILE A 69 -1.75 13.30 -0.29
CA ILE A 69 -1.87 14.37 -1.28
C ILE A 69 -3.37 14.52 -1.55
N MET A 70 -3.88 15.75 -1.52
CA MET A 70 -5.24 16.07 -1.92
C MET A 70 -5.21 17.02 -3.11
N LEU A 71 -6.02 16.74 -4.13
CA LEU A 71 -6.36 17.67 -5.20
C LEU A 71 -7.84 18.02 -5.04
N LYS A 72 -8.16 19.24 -4.59
CA LYS A 72 -9.54 19.73 -4.47
C LYS A 72 -9.74 20.98 -5.30
N ASP A 73 -10.72 20.97 -6.19
CA ASP A 73 -11.10 22.10 -7.04
C ASP A 73 -9.89 22.78 -7.73
N GLY A 74 -8.98 21.95 -8.27
CA GLY A 74 -7.74 22.38 -8.95
C GLY A 74 -6.58 22.77 -8.03
N THR A 75 -6.78 22.78 -6.71
CA THR A 75 -5.77 23.16 -5.71
C THR A 75 -5.20 21.93 -5.02
N PHE A 76 -3.86 21.86 -4.92
CA PHE A 76 -3.16 20.80 -4.19
C PHE A 76 -2.91 21.18 -2.73
N ALA A 77 -3.12 20.22 -1.84
CA ALA A 77 -2.62 20.21 -0.46
C ALA A 77 -1.84 18.91 -0.22
N VAL A 78 -0.88 18.94 0.70
CA VAL A 78 -0.20 17.73 1.19
C VAL A 78 -0.21 17.76 2.72
N SER A 79 -0.55 16.64 3.34
CA SER A 79 -0.57 16.48 4.79
C SER A 79 0.28 15.28 5.24
N VAL A 80 0.79 15.38 6.47
CA VAL A 80 1.62 14.37 7.13
C VAL A 80 1.02 13.95 8.46
N GLY A 81 0.62 12.69 8.57
CA GLY A 81 0.11 12.04 9.77
C GLY A 81 -1.40 12.08 9.90
N LYS A 82 -1.89 11.90 11.13
CA LYS A 82 -3.31 11.94 11.51
C LYS A 82 -3.48 12.41 12.95
N ARG A 83 -4.70 12.78 13.34
CA ARG A 83 -5.08 13.13 14.74
C ARG A 83 -4.05 14.07 15.40
N HIS A 84 -3.75 15.19 14.76
CA HIS A 84 -2.62 16.04 15.17
C HIS A 84 -2.77 16.60 16.58
N TYR A 85 -1.67 16.61 17.33
CA TYR A 85 -1.62 17.35 18.59
C TYR A 85 -1.76 18.86 18.31
N PRO A 86 -2.60 19.62 19.05
CA PRO A 86 -2.88 21.02 18.73
C PRO A 86 -1.63 21.90 18.64
N ARG A 87 -1.54 22.71 17.58
CA ARG A 87 -0.42 23.60 17.23
C ARG A 87 0.93 22.89 17.05
N SER A 88 0.95 21.58 16.87
CA SER A 88 2.17 20.82 16.59
C SER A 88 2.70 21.10 15.19
N LYS A 89 4.04 21.01 15.04
CA LYS A 89 4.70 21.05 13.73
C LYS A 89 4.71 19.65 13.10
N SER A 90 4.47 19.60 11.79
CA SER A 90 4.80 18.46 10.95
C SER A 90 6.06 18.75 10.11
N ALA A 91 6.69 17.70 9.61
CA ALA A 91 7.81 17.81 8.69
C ALA A 91 7.81 16.65 7.67
N ILE A 92 8.28 16.95 6.48
CA ILE A 92 8.56 15.99 5.42
C ILE A 92 9.97 16.22 4.86
N LYS A 93 10.68 15.16 4.52
CA LYS A 93 11.97 15.21 3.83
C LYS A 93 12.01 14.10 2.79
N ILE A 94 12.22 14.45 1.53
CA ILE A 94 12.37 13.48 0.44
C ILE A 94 13.87 13.26 0.21
N ASP A 95 14.32 12.02 0.32
CA ASP A 95 15.73 11.62 0.27
C ASP A 95 16.65 12.57 1.08
N ASN A 96 17.56 13.26 0.39
CA ASN A 96 18.53 14.20 0.97
C ASN A 96 18.16 15.68 0.78
N ASN A 97 16.96 15.98 0.27
CA ASN A 97 16.50 17.36 0.07
C ASN A 97 16.32 18.11 1.40
N ALA A 98 16.22 19.43 1.32
CA ALA A 98 15.87 20.26 2.48
C ALA A 98 14.49 19.90 3.03
N THR A 99 14.38 19.74 4.35
CA THR A 99 13.13 19.47 5.05
C THR A 99 12.10 20.58 4.79
N ILE A 100 10.86 20.18 4.50
CA ILE A 100 9.71 21.08 4.35
C ILE A 100 8.83 20.90 5.59
N TYR A 101 8.42 22.00 6.20
CA TYR A 101 7.64 21.99 7.43
C TYR A 101 6.15 22.27 7.17
N GLY A 102 5.36 22.02 8.21
CA GLY A 102 3.94 22.30 8.25
C GLY A 102 3.45 22.43 9.70
N TYR A 103 2.15 22.73 9.83
CA TYR A 103 1.45 22.76 11.12
C TYR A 103 0.22 21.86 11.05
N GLU A 104 -0.01 21.11 12.11
CA GLU A 104 -1.13 20.17 12.23
C GLU A 104 -1.27 19.27 10.99
N GLY A 105 -0.13 18.74 10.53
CA GLY A 105 -0.03 17.89 9.35
C GLY A 105 0.13 18.66 8.03
N ILE A 106 -0.54 19.80 7.85
CA ILE A 106 -0.60 20.54 6.57
C ILE A 106 0.74 21.22 6.25
N LEU A 107 1.30 20.93 5.07
CA LEU A 107 2.61 21.43 4.64
C LEU A 107 2.53 22.75 3.87
N GLU A 108 3.50 23.64 4.11
CA GLU A 108 3.52 25.02 3.56
C GLU A 108 3.74 25.11 2.04
N SER A 109 4.33 24.08 1.42
CA SER A 109 4.77 24.12 0.01
C SER A 109 4.34 22.88 -0.79
N PRO A 110 3.02 22.60 -0.94
CA PRO A 110 2.53 21.33 -1.50
C PRO A 110 3.07 21.03 -2.90
N LYS A 111 3.18 22.03 -3.79
CA LYS A 111 3.77 21.84 -5.13
C LYS A 111 5.22 21.35 -5.07
N LYS A 112 6.05 21.96 -4.22
CA LYS A 112 7.46 21.56 -4.04
C LYS A 112 7.58 20.15 -3.47
N VAL A 113 6.68 19.78 -2.56
CA VAL A 113 6.61 18.43 -1.99
C VAL A 113 6.27 17.41 -3.08
N ILE A 114 5.22 17.67 -3.88
CA ILE A 114 4.81 16.78 -4.98
C ILE A 114 5.94 16.59 -6.00
N GLU A 115 6.59 17.66 -6.46
CA GLU A 115 7.71 17.54 -7.41
C GLU A 115 8.88 16.71 -6.86
N GLN A 116 9.18 16.83 -5.55
CA GLN A 116 10.18 15.98 -4.92
C GLN A 116 9.71 14.53 -4.81
N LEU A 117 8.45 14.28 -4.45
CA LEU A 117 7.89 12.92 -4.38
C LEU A 117 7.90 12.22 -5.76
N LYS A 118 7.68 12.95 -6.86
CA LYS A 118 7.75 12.41 -8.24
C LYS A 118 9.17 11.97 -8.67
N GLN A 119 10.21 12.46 -8.00
CA GLN A 119 11.61 12.22 -8.39
C GLN A 119 12.39 11.41 -7.35
N GLY A 120 11.88 11.35 -6.11
CA GLY A 120 12.56 10.74 -4.98
C GLY A 120 12.38 9.22 -4.88
N LYS A 121 13.17 8.61 -3.99
CA LYS A 121 13.11 7.16 -3.68
C LYS A 121 12.46 6.89 -2.33
N LYS A 122 12.73 7.76 -1.34
CA LYS A 122 12.22 7.62 0.02
C LYS A 122 11.69 8.95 0.54
N VAL A 123 10.68 8.89 1.39
CA VAL A 123 10.22 10.04 2.17
C VAL A 123 10.24 9.74 3.66
N PHE A 124 10.82 10.67 4.41
CA PHE A 124 10.83 10.69 5.86
C PHE A 124 9.78 11.69 6.33
N THR A 125 8.99 11.30 7.32
CA THR A 125 7.92 12.12 7.90
C THR A 125 8.09 12.25 9.40
N ARG A 126 7.58 13.36 9.96
CA ARG A 126 7.43 13.58 11.41
C ARG A 126 6.14 14.35 11.69
N TYR A 127 5.36 13.89 12.67
CA TYR A 127 4.22 14.62 13.23
C TYR A 127 4.06 14.28 14.73
N GLN A 128 3.11 14.92 15.42
CA GLN A 128 2.76 14.59 16.80
C GLN A 128 1.28 14.17 16.86
N GLU A 129 0.98 13.03 17.49
CA GLU A 129 -0.36 12.42 17.48
C GLU A 129 -1.04 12.57 18.84
N TRP A 130 -2.20 13.22 18.85
CA TRP A 130 -3.06 13.33 20.03
C TRP A 130 -3.35 11.95 20.65
N PRO A 131 -3.31 11.79 21.99
CA PRO A 131 -3.19 12.83 23.02
C PRO A 131 -1.76 13.22 23.40
N TYR A 132 -0.74 12.67 22.74
CA TYR A 132 0.63 12.72 23.24
C TYR A 132 1.53 13.62 22.38
N GLN A 133 2.28 14.50 23.03
CA GLN A 133 3.17 15.46 22.34
C GLN A 133 4.57 14.87 22.05
N HIS A 134 4.62 13.62 21.57
CA HIS A 134 5.87 12.99 21.12
C HIS A 134 5.89 12.84 19.60
N ASN A 135 7.09 12.83 19.03
CA ASN A 135 7.27 12.69 17.59
C ASN A 135 6.94 11.27 17.14
N ARG A 136 6.09 11.17 16.12
CA ARG A 136 5.85 9.99 15.30
C ARG A 136 6.61 10.17 14.00
N ASP A 137 7.66 9.38 13.82
CA ASP A 137 8.48 9.39 12.62
C ASP A 137 8.16 8.18 11.75
N SER A 138 8.26 8.30 10.42
CA SER A 138 8.09 7.18 9.50
C SER A 138 8.91 7.37 8.22
N GLU A 139 9.43 6.27 7.68
CA GLU A 139 10.11 6.19 6.38
C GLU A 139 9.21 5.39 5.41
N ILE A 140 8.95 5.94 4.23
CA ILE A 140 8.06 5.35 3.22
C ILE A 140 8.80 5.26 1.88
N ASN A 141 8.64 4.14 1.18
CA ASN A 141 9.17 3.94 -0.17
C ASN A 141 8.25 4.60 -1.22
N LEU A 142 8.85 5.40 -2.11
CA LEU A 142 8.17 6.15 -3.18
C LEU A 142 7.98 5.36 -4.49
N THR A 143 8.40 4.09 -4.56
CA THR A 143 8.01 3.18 -5.65
C THR A 143 6.50 3.27 -5.91
N GLY A 144 6.11 3.44 -7.19
CA GLY A 144 4.71 3.56 -7.62
C GLY A 144 4.09 4.96 -7.47
N PHE A 145 4.74 5.90 -6.78
CA PHE A 145 4.17 7.24 -6.58
C PHE A 145 3.96 8.02 -7.90
N PRO A 146 4.93 8.11 -8.83
CA PRO A 146 4.75 8.90 -10.06
C PRO A 146 3.59 8.37 -10.91
N GLU A 147 3.48 7.05 -11.07
CA GLU A 147 2.46 6.39 -11.86
C GLU A 147 1.07 6.61 -11.25
N LYS A 148 0.95 6.41 -9.93
CA LYS A 148 -0.31 6.58 -9.19
C LYS A 148 -0.72 8.05 -9.03
N PHE A 149 0.23 8.98 -9.07
CA PHE A 149 -0.05 10.40 -9.15
C PHE A 149 -0.66 10.79 -10.50
N GLU A 150 -0.12 10.33 -11.62
CA GLU A 150 -0.73 10.59 -12.93
C GLU A 150 -2.10 9.88 -13.08
N GLU A 151 -2.26 8.66 -12.54
CA GLU A 151 -3.56 7.98 -12.45
C GLU A 151 -4.59 8.83 -11.67
N MET A 152 -4.21 9.42 -10.53
CA MET A 152 -5.07 10.36 -9.79
C MET A 152 -5.50 11.55 -10.66
N LEU A 153 -4.60 12.12 -11.46
CA LEU A 153 -4.92 13.25 -12.35
C LEU A 153 -5.87 12.84 -13.48
N GLU A 154 -5.73 11.64 -14.03
CA GLU A 154 -6.68 11.12 -15.02
C GLU A 154 -8.08 10.91 -14.42
N LEU A 155 -8.16 10.30 -13.23
CA LEU A 155 -9.41 10.09 -12.53
C LEU A 155 -10.09 11.43 -12.19
N TYR A 156 -9.33 12.43 -11.72
CA TYR A 156 -9.84 13.78 -11.44
C TYR A 156 -10.47 14.45 -12.68
N ARG A 157 -9.86 14.27 -13.86
CA ARG A 157 -10.38 14.82 -15.14
C ARG A 157 -11.70 14.17 -15.57
N ARG A 158 -12.02 12.96 -15.10
CA ARG A 158 -13.24 12.19 -15.46
C ARG A 158 -14.45 12.47 -14.55
N LEU A 159 -14.26 13.17 -13.43
CA LEU A 159 -15.33 13.69 -12.54
C LEU A 159 -16.08 14.87 -13.20
#